data_AF-E8QYW6-F1
#
_entry.id   AF-E8QYW6-F1
#
_cell.length_a   1.000
_cell.length_b   1.000
_cell.length_c   1.000
_cell.angle_alpha   90.00
_cell.angle_beta   90.00
_cell.angle_gamma   90.00
#
_symmetry.space_group_name_H-M   'P 1'
#
loop_
_entity.id
_entity.type
_entity.pdbx_description
1 polymer ?
#
loop_
_entity_poly.entity_id
_entity_poly.type
_entity_poly.pdbx_seq_one_letter_code
_entity_poly.pdbx_strand_id
1 'polypeptide(L)' 'MSETAAPTPSPTNAPQPPADLQRKYKEFLDLLPLTLALAGLPTSEGRLYTEEQIEGRAMTIRIAYRKAREAARECLGG' A
#
# COMPACT_ATOMS: atom_id res chain seq x y z
N MET A 1 -30.12 -37.99 30.68
CA MET A 1 -29.69 -37.52 29.34
C MET A 1 -29.77 -36.00 29.37
N SER A 2 -28.64 -35.34 29.61
CA SER A 2 -28.54 -33.88 29.56
C SER A 2 -27.18 -33.57 28.95
N GLU A 3 -27.20 -33.32 27.64
CA GLU A 3 -26.07 -32.92 26.83
C GLU A 3 -25.79 -31.44 27.12
N THR A 4 -24.76 -31.16 27.91
CA THR A 4 -24.26 -29.81 28.14
C THR A 4 -23.43 -29.40 26.93
N ALA A 5 -24.00 -28.53 26.11
CA ALA A 5 -23.39 -27.96 24.91
C ALA A 5 -22.03 -27.30 25.23
N ALA A 6 -21.01 -27.65 24.45
CA ALA A 6 -19.69 -27.05 24.49
C ALA A 6 -19.74 -25.55 24.10
N PRO A 7 -18.89 -24.69 24.70
CA PRO A 7 -18.80 -23.30 24.29
C PRO A 7 -18.22 -23.21 22.87
N THR A 8 -18.95 -22.58 21.96
CA THR A 8 -18.45 -22.21 20.63
C THR A 8 -17.19 -21.35 20.74
N PRO A 9 -16.10 -21.63 20.00
CA PRO A 9 -14.94 -20.76 19.97
C PRO A 9 -15.26 -19.47 19.22
N SER A 10 -15.16 -18.34 19.91
CA SER A 10 -15.22 -16.99 19.32
C SER A 10 -14.21 -16.87 18.16
N PRO A 11 -14.53 -16.15 17.07
CA PRO A 11 -13.62 -16.02 15.94
C PRO A 11 -12.37 -15.25 16.38
N THR A 12 -11.24 -15.97 16.37
CA THR A 12 -9.90 -15.50 16.00
C THR A 12 -9.65 -14.00 16.20
N ASN A 13 -9.06 -13.66 17.34
CA ASN A 13 -8.32 -12.41 17.54
C ASN A 13 -7.09 -12.40 16.60
N ALA A 14 -7.31 -12.08 15.32
CA ALA A 14 -6.23 -11.84 14.39
C ALA A 14 -5.51 -10.55 14.83
N PRO A 15 -4.16 -10.53 14.91
CA PRO A 15 -3.42 -9.33 15.29
C PRO A 15 -3.85 -8.17 14.39
N GLN A 16 -4.57 -7.20 14.96
CA GLN A 16 -4.97 -6.02 14.22
C GLN A 16 -3.69 -5.22 13.94
N PRO A 17 -3.37 -4.92 12.67
CA PRO A 17 -2.24 -4.07 12.38
C PRO A 17 -2.42 -2.75 13.12
N PRO A 18 -1.36 -2.16 13.70
CA PRO A 18 -1.46 -0.92 14.47
C PRO A 18 -2.27 0.13 13.71
N ALA A 19 -3.17 0.86 14.37
CA ALA A 19 -4.08 1.81 13.70
C ALA A 19 -3.33 2.82 12.80
N ASP A 20 -2.11 3.22 13.20
CA ASP A 20 -1.24 4.09 12.41
C ASP A 20 -0.78 3.45 11.09
N LEU A 21 -0.55 2.15 11.07
CA LEU A 21 -0.16 1.42 9.86
C LEU A 21 -1.31 1.38 8.87
N GLN A 22 -2.54 1.14 9.36
CA GLN A 22 -3.74 1.17 8.53
C GLN A 22 -3.96 2.56 7.92
N ARG A 23 -3.79 3.63 8.70
CA ARG A 23 -3.88 5.01 8.21
C ARG A 23 -2.82 5.32 7.14
N LYS A 24 -1.55 5.01 7.39
CA LYS A 24 -0.46 5.21 6.43
C LYS A 24 -0.66 4.40 5.15
N TYR A 25 -1.21 3.19 5.27
CA TYR A 25 -1.53 2.35 4.13
C TYR A 25 -2.62 2.99 3.26
N LYS A 26 -3.69 3.52 3.86
CA LYS A 26 -4.72 4.24 3.12
C LYS A 26 -4.17 5.49 2.43
N GLU A 27 -3.39 6.32 3.15
CA GLU A 27 -2.75 7.50 2.56
C GLU A 27 -1.84 7.14 1.38
N PHE A 28 -1.11 6.03 1.48
CA PHE A 28 -0.29 5.52 0.37
C PHE A 28 -1.15 5.14 -0.84
N LEU A 29 -2.22 4.36 -0.64
CA LEU A 29 -3.13 3.96 -1.70
C LEU A 29 -3.79 5.16 -2.39
N ASP A 30 -4.23 6.15 -1.62
CA ASP A 30 -4.89 7.35 -2.14
C ASP A 30 -3.92 8.19 -3.01
N LEU A 31 -2.61 8.16 -2.71
CA LEU A 31 -1.56 8.85 -3.48
C LEU A 31 -0.95 8.03 -4.63
N LEU A 32 -1.30 6.76 -4.77
CA LEU A 32 -0.74 5.89 -5.83
C LEU A 32 -0.99 6.43 -7.25
N PRO A 33 -2.19 6.92 -7.63
CA PRO A 33 -2.42 7.41 -8.99
C PRO A 33 -1.49 8.57 -9.37
N LEU A 34 -1.32 9.55 -8.48
CA LEU A 34 -0.39 10.66 -8.67
C LEU A 34 1.06 10.18 -8.72
N THR A 35 1.41 9.24 -7.84
CA THR A 35 2.75 8.63 -7.79
C THR A 35 3.12 7.96 -9.12
N LEU A 36 2.21 7.16 -9.69
CA LEU A 36 2.45 6.47 -10.96
C LEU A 36 2.50 7.44 -12.15
N ALA A 37 1.65 8.47 -12.14
CA ALA A 37 1.68 9.54 -13.15
C ALA A 37 3.02 10.30 -13.15
N LEU A 38 3.55 10.63 -11.95
CA LEU A 38 4.86 11.28 -11.81
C LEU A 38 6.03 10.35 -12.13
N ALA A 39 5.90 9.05 -11.86
CA ALA A 39 6.96 8.08 -12.15
C ALA A 39 7.15 7.86 -13.66
N GLY A 40 6.10 8.02 -14.47
CA GLY A 40 6.18 7.97 -15.94
C GLY A 40 6.69 6.65 -16.49
N LEU A 41 6.62 5.56 -15.72
CA LEU A 41 7.18 4.27 -16.12
C LEU A 41 6.30 3.62 -17.20
N PRO A 42 6.89 3.07 -18.28
CA PRO A 42 6.12 2.36 -19.28
C PRO A 42 5.48 1.10 -18.66
N THR A 43 4.28 0.77 -19.12
CA THR A 43 3.63 -0.50 -18.82
C THR A 43 4.48 -1.66 -19.36
N SER A 44 4.44 -2.82 -18.71
CA SER A 44 5.12 -4.01 -19.24
C SER A 44 4.54 -4.40 -20.60
N GLU A 45 5.39 -4.50 -21.60
CA GLU A 45 5.04 -4.92 -22.97
C GLU A 45 5.00 -6.46 -23.10
N GLY A 46 4.50 -7.15 -22.08
CA GLY A 46 4.38 -8.62 -22.07
C GLY A 46 5.68 -9.37 -21.79
N ARG A 47 6.77 -8.68 -21.46
CA ARG A 47 8.04 -9.29 -21.03
C ARG A 47 8.21 -9.16 -19.52
N LEU A 48 8.73 -10.23 -18.90
CA LEU A 48 9.13 -10.20 -17.50
C LEU A 48 10.37 -9.30 -17.35
N TYR A 49 10.38 -8.52 -16.27
CA TYR A 49 11.54 -7.74 -15.90
C TYR A 49 12.56 -8.60 -15.18
N THR A 50 13.84 -8.31 -15.39
CA THR A 50 14.91 -8.82 -14.52
C THR A 50 14.81 -8.17 -13.13
N GLU A 51 15.50 -8.73 -12.14
CA GLU A 51 15.56 -8.17 -10.79
C GLU A 51 16.06 -6.72 -10.80
N GLU A 52 17.16 -6.44 -11.51
CA GLU A 52 17.71 -5.08 -11.66
C GLU A 52 16.69 -4.11 -12.28
N GLN A 53 15.91 -4.55 -13.27
CA GLN A 53 14.87 -3.73 -13.89
C GLN A 53 13.72 -3.46 -12.91
N ILE A 54 13.33 -4.45 -12.09
CA ILE A 54 12.32 -4.28 -11.05
C ILE A 54 12.81 -3.30 -9.98
N GLU A 55 14.06 -3.42 -9.55
CA GLU A 55 14.67 -2.53 -8.56
C GLU A 55 14.75 -1.09 -9.07
N GLY A 56 15.18 -0.88 -10.32
CA GLY A 56 15.19 0.43 -10.95
C GLY A 56 13.80 1.06 -10.95
N ARG A 57 12.78 0.30 -11.37
CA ARG A 57 11.38 0.77 -11.34
C ARG A 57 10.89 1.08 -9.93
N ALA A 58 11.22 0.24 -8.94
CA ALA A 58 10.86 0.47 -7.55
C ALA A 58 11.51 1.75 -7.00
N MET A 59 12.77 2.02 -7.35
CA MET A 59 13.46 3.25 -6.97
C MET A 59 12.76 4.48 -7.56
N THR A 60 12.39 4.45 -8.85
CA THR A 60 11.61 5.52 -9.47
C THR A 60 10.29 5.77 -8.74
N ILE A 61 9.54 4.71 -8.41
CA ILE A 61 8.27 4.83 -7.67
C ILE A 61 8.49 5.46 -6.29
N ARG A 62 9.55 5.10 -5.55
CA ARG A 62 9.85 5.71 -4.24
C ARG A 62 10.14 7.20 -4.35
N ILE A 63 10.91 7.61 -5.35
CA ILE A 63 11.21 9.03 -5.61
C ILE A 63 9.91 9.77 -5.96
N ALA A 64 9.11 9.20 -6.86
CA ALA A 64 7.84 9.79 -7.28
C ALA A 64 6.84 9.90 -6.12
N TYR A 65 6.77 8.91 -5.23
CA TYR A 65 5.89 8.94 -4.06
C TYR A 65 6.26 10.08 -3.12
N ARG A 66 7.56 10.30 -2.88
CA ARG A 66 8.03 11.45 -2.09
C ARG A 66 7.56 12.77 -2.72
N LYS A 67 7.67 12.91 -4.04
CA LYS A 67 7.20 14.10 -4.78
C LYS A 67 5.68 14.25 -4.77
N ALA A 68 4.93 13.15 -4.89
CA ALA A 68 3.47 13.17 -4.78
C ALA A 68 3.02 13.65 -3.40
N ARG A 69 3.72 13.25 -2.32
CA ARG A 69 3.44 13.74 -0.96
C ARG A 69 3.76 15.22 -0.78
N GLU A 70 4.88 15.68 -1.33
CA GLU A 70 5.24 17.11 -1.33
C GLU A 70 4.15 17.94 -2.04
N ALA A 71 3.77 17.55 -3.26
CA ALA A 71 2.72 18.21 -4.03
C ALA A 71 1.35 18.19 -3.32
N ALA A 72 0.94 17.04 -2.78
CA ALA A 72 -0.32 16.93 -2.04
C ALA A 72 -0.34 17.84 -0.80
N ARG A 73 0.78 17.97 -0.09
CA ARG A 73 0.90 18.88 1.05
C ARG A 73 0.78 20.34 0.61
N GLU A 74 1.46 20.72 -0.46
CA GLU A 74 1.38 22.08 -1.03
C GLU A 74 -0.05 22.43 -1.47
N CYS A 75 -0.76 21.52 -2.13
CA CYS A 75 -2.13 21.77 -2.58
C CYS A 75 -3.17 21.83 -1.45
N LEU A 76 -2.96 21.09 -0.35
CA LEU A 76 -3.90 21.00 0.76
C LEU A 76 -3.66 22.08 1.84
N GLY A 77 -2.79 23.05 1.57
CA GLY A 77 -2.54 24.18 2.46
C GLY A 77 -1.39 23.95 3.43
N GLY A 78 -0.23 23.53 2.91
CA GLY A 78 1.03 24.04 3.47
C GLY A 78 1.03 25.57 3.52
#